data_AF-A0A1M5F2L5-F1
#
_entry.id   AF-A0A1M5F2L5-F1
#
_cell.length_a   1.000
_cell.length_b   1.000
_cell.length_c   1.000
_cell.angle_alpha   90.00
_cell.angle_beta   90.00
_cell.angle_gamma   90.00
#
_symmetry.space_group_name_H-M   'P 1'
#
loop_
_entity.id
_entity.type
_entity.pdbx_description
1 polymer ?
#
loop_
_entity_poly.entity_id
_entity_poly.type
_entity_poly.pdbx_seq_one_letter_code
_entity_poly.pdbx_strand_id
1 'polypeptide(L)'
;MKSSNNTLPKDGLAGLKENWLTDATSGFLVFLLALPLSLGIAKASDFPPIMGLITAMVGGIVVSFFAGSKLTIKGPAAGLIVIVAGAVAELGGGEQGWHLALGAIVVAG
;
A
#
# COMPACT_ATOMS: atom_id res chain seq x y z
N MET A 1 27.57 -33.80 18.94
CA MET A 1 27.47 -32.81 17.84
C MET A 1 26.01 -32.72 17.41
N LYS A 2 25.33 -31.63 17.75
CA LYS A 2 23.92 -31.40 17.38
C LYS A 2 23.93 -30.90 15.93
N SER A 3 23.58 -31.77 14.99
CA SER A 3 23.43 -31.41 13.58
C SER A 3 22.39 -30.30 13.48
N SER A 4 22.84 -29.07 13.23
CA SER A 4 21.97 -27.96 12.89
C SER A 4 21.35 -28.30 11.53
N ASN A 5 20.14 -28.86 11.56
CA ASN A 5 19.30 -29.00 10.39
C ASN A 5 19.02 -27.61 9.83
N ASN A 6 19.87 -27.18 8.91
CA ASN A 6 19.73 -25.93 8.19
C ASN A 6 18.62 -26.14 7.15
N THR A 7 17.37 -26.17 7.60
CA THR A 7 16.20 -26.25 6.72
C THR A 7 16.07 -24.89 6.04
N LEU A 8 16.75 -24.72 4.91
CA LEU A 8 16.53 -23.60 4.02
C LEU A 8 15.02 -23.55 3.72
N PRO A 9 14.32 -22.44 4.00
CA PRO A 9 12.90 -22.33 3.73
C PRO A 9 12.69 -22.58 2.23
N LYS A 10 11.81 -23.52 1.90
CA LYS A 10 11.56 -23.87 0.49
C LYS A 10 10.96 -22.66 -0.19
N ASP A 11 11.65 -22.16 -1.21
CA ASP A 11 11.24 -20.95 -1.91
C ASP A 11 10.07 -21.20 -2.87
N GLY A 12 9.18 -20.20 -2.99
CA GLY A 12 8.14 -20.15 -4.01
C GLY A 12 6.84 -20.84 -3.61
N LEU A 13 6.17 -21.50 -4.56
CA LEU A 13 4.86 -22.15 -4.36
C LEU A 13 4.89 -23.24 -3.28
N ALA A 14 6.04 -23.89 -3.09
CA ALA A 14 6.23 -24.90 -2.04
C ALA A 14 6.22 -24.28 -0.64
N GLY A 15 6.88 -23.13 -0.45
CA GLY A 15 6.88 -22.38 0.81
C GLY A 15 5.55 -21.70 1.11
N LEU A 16 4.83 -21.25 0.08
CA LEU A 16 3.47 -20.69 0.20
C LEU A 16 2.48 -21.75 0.70
N LYS A 17 2.57 -22.98 0.19
CA LYS A 17 1.72 -24.09 0.65
C LYS A 17 2.04 -24.52 2.08
N GLU A 18 3.32 -24.44 2.47
CA GLU A 18 3.78 -24.78 3.82
C GLU A 18 3.39 -23.71 4.86
N ASN A 19 3.39 -22.43 4.49
CA ASN A 19 3.12 -21.30 5.40
C ASN A 19 1.78 -20.60 5.15
N TRP A 20 0.85 -21.22 4.42
CA TRP A 20 -0.40 -20.56 3.98
C TRP A 20 -1.20 -19.94 5.13
N LEU A 21 -1.31 -20.62 6.27
CA LEU A 21 -2.04 -20.11 7.44
C LEU A 21 -1.35 -18.86 8.03
N THR A 22 -0.02 -18.87 8.08
CA THR A 22 0.80 -17.76 8.57
C THR A 22 0.74 -16.56 7.61
N ASP A 23 0.76 -16.81 6.30
CA ASP A 23 0.67 -15.78 5.27
C ASP A 23 -0.73 -15.15 5.22
N ALA A 24 -1.79 -15.95 5.40
CA ALA A 24 -3.16 -15.46 5.47
C ALA A 24 -3.41 -14.60 6.72
N THR A 25 -2.94 -15.05 7.89
CA THR A 25 -3.10 -14.30 9.15
C THR A 25 -2.29 -13.01 9.16
N SER A 26 -1.04 -13.04 8.70
CA SER A 26 -0.22 -11.84 8.57
C SER A 26 -0.80 -10.86 7.53
N GLY A 27 -1.28 -11.33 6.38
CA GLY A 27 -1.97 -10.50 5.39
C GLY A 27 -3.23 -9.83 5.95
N PHE A 28 -4.04 -10.56 6.74
CA PHE A 28 -5.21 -10.00 7.41
C PHE A 28 -4.85 -8.91 8.43
N LEU A 29 -3.82 -9.14 9.26
CA LEU A 29 -3.34 -8.13 10.21
C LEU A 29 -2.83 -6.88 9.50
N VAL A 30 -2.07 -7.04 8.42
CA VAL A 30 -1.58 -5.91 7.61
C VAL A 30 -2.74 -5.14 6.97
N PHE A 31 -3.78 -5.83 6.49
CA PHE A 31 -4.99 -5.19 5.98
C PHE A 31 -5.69 -4.35 7.06
N LEU A 32 -5.84 -4.88 8.28
CA LEU A 32 -6.42 -4.14 9.40
C LEU A 32 -5.59 -2.92 9.82
N LEU A 33 -4.26 -2.95 9.63
CA LEU A 33 -3.40 -1.78 9.86
C LEU A 33 -3.49 -0.75 8.71
N ALA A 34 -3.62 -1.21 7.47
CA ALA A 34 -3.68 -0.37 6.29
C ALA A 34 -5.02 0.37 6.13
N LEU A 35 -6.13 -0.26 6.51
CA LEU A 35 -7.47 0.36 6.48
C LEU A 35 -7.53 1.70 7.24
N PRO A 36 -7.24 1.78 8.55
CA PRO A 36 -7.31 3.03 9.31
C PRO A 36 -6.32 4.07 8.80
N LEU A 37 -5.14 3.63 8.36
CA LEU A 37 -4.15 4.50 7.75
C LEU A 37 -4.73 5.17 6.49
N SER A 38 -5.20 4.39 5.51
CA SER A 38 -5.77 4.91 4.26
C SER A 38 -6.98 5.85 4.45
N LEU A 39 -7.85 5.54 5.41
CA LEU A 39 -9.02 6.35 5.73
C LEU A 39 -8.65 7.67 6.44
N GLY A 40 -7.71 7.62 7.40
CA GLY A 40 -7.23 8.81 8.10
C GLY A 40 -6.55 9.80 7.15
N ILE A 41 -5.82 9.28 6.18
CA ILE A 41 -5.13 10.04 5.15
C ILE A 41 -6.09 10.77 4.22
N ALA A 42 -7.10 10.07 3.71
CA ALA A 42 -8.06 10.67 2.81
C ALA A 42 -8.85 11.78 3.52
N LYS A 43 -9.22 11.55 4.78
CA LYS A 43 -9.86 12.56 5.64
C LYS A 43 -8.95 13.77 5.91
N ALA A 44 -7.63 13.59 6.00
CA ALA A 44 -6.68 14.68 6.18
C ALA A 44 -6.40 15.48 4.90
N SER A 45 -6.67 14.90 3.74
CA SER A 45 -6.35 15.47 2.42
C SER A 45 -7.58 16.01 1.69
N ASP A 46 -8.73 16.09 2.35
CA ASP A 46 -10.05 16.42 1.75
C ASP A 46 -10.47 15.53 0.56
N PHE A 47 -9.87 14.35 0.43
CA PHE A 47 -10.28 13.37 -0.58
C PHE A 47 -11.41 12.47 -0.06
N PRO A 48 -12.28 11.96 -0.96
CA PRO A 48 -13.20 10.88 -0.62
C PRO A 48 -12.42 9.66 -0.06
N PRO A 49 -12.75 9.15 1.15
CA PRO A 49 -12.04 8.03 1.78
C PRO A 49 -11.94 6.77 0.92
N ILE A 50 -12.95 6.55 0.09
CA ILE A 50 -13.01 5.43 -0.84
C ILE A 50 -11.86 5.46 -1.87
N MET A 51 -11.38 6.64 -2.28
CA MET A 51 -10.32 6.77 -3.29
C MET A 51 -8.95 6.32 -2.76
N GLY A 52 -8.70 6.54 -1.47
CA GLY A 52 -7.50 6.04 -0.79
C GLY A 52 -7.48 4.50 -0.75
N LEU A 53 -8.63 3.88 -0.47
CA LEU A 53 -8.77 2.42 -0.46
C LEU A 53 -8.57 1.83 -1.86
N ILE A 54 -9.23 2.40 -2.87
CA ILE A 54 -9.13 1.93 -4.27
C ILE A 54 -7.69 2.03 -4.75
N THR A 55 -7.01 3.16 -4.49
CA THR A 55 -5.61 3.36 -4.86
C THR A 55 -4.70 2.32 -4.19
N ALA A 56 -4.91 2.03 -2.90
CA ALA A 56 -4.15 1.01 -2.20
C ALA A 56 -4.37 -0.40 -2.79
N MET A 57 -5.62 -0.74 -3.15
CA MET A 57 -5.93 -2.01 -3.79
C MET A 57 -5.28 -2.13 -5.17
N VAL A 58 -5.47 -1.14 -6.04
CA VAL A 58 -4.94 -1.16 -7.42
C VAL A 58 -3.42 -1.12 -7.41
N GLY A 59 -2.81 -0.21 -6.64
CA GLY A 59 -1.36 -0.14 -6.49
C GLY A 59 -0.77 -1.42 -5.90
N GLY A 60 -1.44 -1.98 -4.89
CA GLY A 60 -1.06 -3.27 -4.30
C GLY A 60 -1.07 -4.39 -5.33
N ILE A 61 -2.15 -4.55 -6.11
CA ILE A 61 -2.27 -5.60 -7.14
C ILE A 61 -1.27 -5.40 -8.27
N VAL A 62 -1.24 -4.20 -8.87
CA VAL A 62 -0.40 -3.90 -10.04
C VAL A 62 1.08 -4.05 -9.67
N VAL A 63 1.53 -3.39 -8.60
CA VAL A 63 2.94 -3.46 -8.18
C VAL A 63 3.29 -4.87 -7.70
N SER A 64 2.33 -5.65 -7.17
CA SER A 64 2.53 -7.06 -6.80
C SER A 64 3.06 -7.90 -7.96
N PHE A 65 2.55 -7.68 -9.17
CA PHE A 65 3.01 -8.41 -10.37
C PHE A 65 4.41 -8.00 -10.84
N PHE A 66 4.80 -6.73 -10.69
CA PHE A 66 6.08 -6.23 -11.22
C PHE A 66 7.26 -6.34 -10.24
N ALA A 67 7.03 -6.26 -8.93
CA ALA A 67 8.12 -6.22 -7.95
C ALA A 67 8.42 -7.61 -7.35
N GLY A 68 9.68 -8.04 -7.41
CA GLY A 68 10.14 -9.40 -7.07
C GLY A 68 10.36 -9.73 -5.58
N SER A 69 9.98 -8.85 -4.65
CA SER A 69 10.13 -9.14 -3.21
C SER A 69 8.90 -9.86 -2.64
N LYS A 70 9.13 -11.01 -2.01
CA LYS A 70 8.10 -11.89 -1.45
C LYS A 70 7.52 -11.41 -0.11
N LEU A 71 8.25 -10.57 0.63
CA LEU A 71 7.88 -10.09 1.98
C LEU A 71 7.56 -8.58 2.01
N THR A 72 7.66 -7.90 0.88
CA THR A 72 7.43 -6.45 0.83
C THR A 72 5.94 -6.15 0.73
N ILE A 73 5.43 -5.39 1.69
CA ILE A 73 4.09 -4.82 1.67
C ILE A 73 4.08 -3.64 0.69
N LYS A 74 3.21 -3.71 -0.32
CA LYS A 74 3.05 -2.67 -1.34
C LYS A 74 1.82 -1.84 -1.00
N GLY A 75 2.02 -0.55 -0.77
CA GLY A 75 0.96 0.38 -0.40
C GLY A 75 1.38 1.84 -0.59
N PRO A 76 0.47 2.80 -0.34
CA PRO A 76 0.77 4.22 -0.43
C PRO A 76 1.87 4.59 0.59
N ALA A 77 2.97 5.17 0.12
CA ALA A 77 4.06 5.57 1.01
C ALA A 77 3.61 6.72 1.92
N ALA A 78 3.76 6.55 3.23
CA ALA A 78 3.35 7.54 4.25
C ALA A 78 3.87 8.96 3.96
N GLY A 79 5.06 9.09 3.35
CA GLY A 79 5.63 10.38 2.94
C GLY A 79 4.97 11.01 1.71
N LEU A 80 4.58 10.21 0.72
CA LEU A 80 3.90 10.71 -0.51
C LEU A 80 2.55 11.35 -0.16
N ILE A 81 1.91 10.82 0.87
CA ILE A 81 0.61 11.26 1.33
C ILE A 81 0.64 12.70 1.84
N VAL A 82 1.64 13.06 2.65
CA VAL A 82 1.80 14.44 3.14
C VAL A 82 2.05 15.41 1.98
N ILE A 83 2.79 14.94 0.94
CA ILE A 83 3.04 15.73 -0.27
C ILE A 83 1.73 15.98 -1.03
N VAL A 84 0.89 14.95 -1.22
CA VAL A 84 -0.41 15.11 -1.90
C VAL A 84 -1.36 16.00 -1.08
N ALA A 85 -1.42 15.82 0.24
CA ALA A 85 -2.22 16.66 1.12
C ALA A 85 -1.80 18.15 1.04
N GLY A 86 -0.48 18.40 1.05
CA GLY A 86 0.08 19.74 0.84
C GLY A 86 -0.27 20.31 -0.53
N ALA A 87 -0.14 19.52 -1.59
CA ALA A 87 -0.50 19.93 -2.94
C ALA A 87 -1.98 20.30 -3.08
N VAL A 88 -2.89 19.51 -2.48
CA VAL A 88 -4.33 19.83 -2.48
C VAL A 88 -4.64 21.11 -1.71
N ALA A 89 -4.00 21.30 -0.55
CA ALA A 89 -4.16 22.51 0.23
C ALA A 89 -3.66 23.76 -0.53
N GLU A 90 -2.56 23.64 -1.28
CA GLU A 90 -1.96 24.73 -2.04
C GLU A 90 -2.72 25.02 -3.36
N LEU A 91 -3.37 24.03 -3.95
CA LEU A 91 -4.15 24.15 -5.19
C LEU A 91 -5.61 24.57 -4.97
N GLY A 92 -5.93 25.16 -3.82
CA GLY A 92 -7.24 25.77 -3.54
C GLY A 92 -8.13 24.96 -2.58
N GLY A 93 -7.67 23.81 -2.08
CA GLY A 93 -8.37 23.01 -1.08
C GLY A 93 -9.72 22.44 -1.54
N GLY A 94 -10.32 21.60 -0.70
CA GLY A 94 -11.63 21.02 -0.95
C GLY A 94 -11.73 20.30 -2.29
N GLU A 95 -12.89 20.43 -2.97
CA GLU A 95 -13.16 19.69 -4.21
C GLU A 95 -12.28 20.14 -5.38
N GLN A 96 -12.04 21.45 -5.51
CA GLN A 96 -11.22 22.01 -6.59
C GLN A 96 -9.75 21.57 -6.46
N GLY A 97 -9.20 21.59 -5.24
CA GLY A 97 -7.79 21.33 -4.99
C GLY A 97 -7.37 19.91 -5.35
N TRP A 98 -8.23 18.91 -5.07
CA TRP A 98 -7.90 17.53 -5.38
C TRP A 98 -7.97 17.21 -6.88
N HIS A 99 -8.90 17.84 -7.62
CA HIS A 99 -8.95 17.75 -9.08
C HIS A 99 -7.73 18.37 -9.74
N LEU A 100 -7.31 19.55 -9.28
CA LEU A 100 -6.13 20.24 -9.80
C LEU A 100 -4.85 19.49 -9.45
N ALA A 101 -4.74 18.92 -8.24
CA ALA A 101 -3.60 18.10 -7.85
C ALA A 101 -3.47 16.85 -8.71
N LEU A 102 -4.57 16.15 -8.98
CA LEU A 102 -4.58 15.01 -9.90
C LEU A 102 -4.18 15.43 -11.32
N GLY A 103 -4.73 16.53 -11.83
CA GLY A 103 -4.36 17.07 -13.14
C GLY A 103 -2.87 17.40 -13.24
N ALA A 104 -2.31 18.05 -12.22
CA ALA A 104 -0.89 18.36 -12.15
C ALA A 104 -0.02 17.10 -12.10
N ILE A 105 -0.41 16.09 -11.32
CA ILE A 105 0.31 14.80 -11.25
C ILE A 105 0.31 14.09 -12.61
N VAL A 106 -0.82 14.07 -13.32
CA VAL A 106 -0.93 13.41 -14.63
C VAL A 106 -0.13 14.14 -15.71
N VAL A 107 -0.02 15.48 -15.64
CA VAL A 107 0.76 16.27 -16.60
C VAL A 107 2.25 16.23 -16.29
N ALA A 108 2.64 16.15 -15.02
CA ALA A 108 4.03 16.14 -14.59
C ALA A 108 4.68 14.75 -14.61
N GLY A 109 3.89 13.69 -14.50
CA GLY A 109 4.32 12.28 -14.54
C GLY A 109 4.54 11.76 -15.95
#